data_AF-A0A6I6W4K3-F1
#
_entry.id   AF-A0A6I6W4K3-F1
#
_cell.length_a   1.000
_cell.length_b   1.000
_cell.length_c   1.000
_cell.angle_alpha   90.00
_cell.angle_beta   90.00
_cell.angle_gamma   90.00
#
_symmetry.space_group_name_H-M   'P 1'
#
loop_
_entity.id
_entity.type
_entity.pdbx_description
1 polymer ?
#
loop_
_entity_poly.entity_id
_entity_poly.type
_entity_poly.pdbx_seq_one_letter_code
_entity_poly.pdbx_strand_id
1 'polypeptide(L)'
;MYHYYKPLRNFSKKLDLNTSLVQVWEIFQNIVNDKPLPYEFHVLGNGSPSVKGKAFPWELDILVKEIILHAGTVCDKNLFVIPDFVCAFNLVKNIPDTLIGMRPQERIMREMSRIYSQQSTWKTGKDLQTLARYLRIYSYPDLHEVLLKATGMSIKHHMLMGAAITGHLLGSYWYSPLQSFEAFGISNQMRDSFWNRVSSNVNDLREAVRKEQKYDDDWAYTFNPLMEKPFIRGLTRDPNMAVCPIPSYLLQRITEGLFFDIKNVKGFGNSYGAAFESYVKGITEQLNEGGFFTVIEGSEYKVGKDKKHGVDLILESSNTAILIECKTKKMVWDARYGYGEKSLISEIEKLAMFVVQNYKNLVDVVSGNTSWKYLGRHLYPMVVTLGDFLMMDPVIIARFETEILDKLAIEGLPPEIQSEYPYLVVSIDEYEKLIQVLDIVGFDEFFDKFKASENRGWAVTKFLHEVYSAEILNCSNDYLRQDLLDLKTDQIFYEKDIPIN
;
A
#
# COMPACT_ATOMS: atom_id res chain seq x y z
N MET A 1 -18.16 -20.45 14.44
CA MET A 1 -16.91 -19.72 14.76
C MET A 1 -16.52 -19.72 16.24
N TYR A 2 -17.38 -19.31 17.17
CA TYR A 2 -16.99 -19.09 18.57
C TYR A 2 -16.26 -20.27 19.26
N HIS A 3 -16.67 -21.51 18.95
CA HIS A 3 -15.99 -22.72 19.47
C HIS A 3 -14.51 -22.80 19.06
N TYR A 4 -14.17 -22.39 17.84
CA TYR A 4 -12.79 -22.38 17.32
C TYR A 4 -11.98 -21.18 17.83
N TYR A 5 -12.65 -20.05 18.07
CA TYR A 5 -12.04 -18.82 18.58
C TYR A 5 -11.75 -18.84 20.08
N LYS A 6 -12.66 -19.44 20.89
CA LYS A 6 -12.59 -19.45 22.36
C LYS A 6 -11.22 -19.92 22.92
N PRO A 7 -10.55 -20.95 22.36
CA PRO A 7 -9.21 -21.33 22.78
C PRO A 7 -8.18 -20.20 22.69
N LEU A 8 -8.13 -19.45 21.58
CA LEU A 8 -7.22 -18.32 21.40
C LEU A 8 -7.48 -17.20 22.40
N ARG A 9 -8.76 -16.85 22.62
CA ARG A 9 -9.13 -15.88 23.66
C ARG A 9 -8.68 -16.33 25.05
N ASN A 10 -8.91 -17.60 25.39
CA ASN A 10 -8.54 -18.13 26.70
C ASN A 10 -7.03 -18.20 26.90
N PHE A 11 -6.27 -18.52 25.84
CA PHE A 11 -4.82 -18.44 25.83
C PHE A 11 -4.36 -16.99 26.05
N SER A 12 -4.91 -16.05 25.29
CA SER A 12 -4.53 -14.63 25.37
C SER A 12 -4.80 -14.03 26.76
N LYS A 13 -5.86 -14.46 27.46
CA LYS A 13 -6.14 -14.07 28.85
C LYS A 13 -5.06 -14.44 29.87
N LYS A 14 -4.24 -15.43 29.55
CA LYS A 14 -3.17 -15.95 30.41
C LYS A 14 -1.82 -15.31 30.13
N LEU A 15 -1.75 -14.42 29.15
CA LEU A 15 -0.58 -13.64 28.82
C LEU A 15 -0.56 -12.35 29.65
N ASP A 16 0.64 -11.96 30.09
CA ASP A 16 0.89 -10.61 30.61
C ASP A 16 0.96 -9.62 29.44
N LEU A 17 0.19 -8.54 29.50
CA LEU A 17 0.09 -7.58 28.40
C LEU A 17 1.45 -6.97 28.06
N ASN A 18 2.16 -6.44 29.06
CA ASN A 18 3.40 -5.69 28.84
C ASN A 18 4.49 -6.60 28.28
N THR A 19 4.72 -7.73 28.96
CA THR A 19 5.70 -8.73 28.56
C THR A 19 5.42 -9.22 27.13
N SER A 20 4.16 -9.53 26.82
CA SER A 20 3.82 -10.07 25.50
C SER A 20 4.01 -9.07 24.37
N LEU A 21 3.75 -7.77 24.60
CA LEU A 21 3.98 -6.74 23.58
C LEU A 21 5.47 -6.54 23.27
N VAL A 22 6.34 -6.67 24.28
CA VAL A 22 7.80 -6.68 24.08
C VAL A 22 8.22 -7.92 23.30
N GLN A 23 7.68 -9.09 23.66
CA GLN A 23 7.97 -10.34 22.95
C GLN A 23 7.49 -10.32 21.50
N VAL A 24 6.33 -9.72 21.23
CA VAL A 24 5.83 -9.46 19.86
C VAL A 24 6.83 -8.61 19.07
N TRP A 25 7.37 -7.54 19.67
CA TRP A 25 8.40 -6.73 19.02
C TRP A 25 9.67 -7.55 18.71
N GLU A 26 10.18 -8.35 19.65
CA GLU A 26 11.36 -9.18 19.40
C GLU A 26 11.13 -10.24 18.32
N ILE A 27 9.97 -10.91 18.33
CA ILE A 27 9.58 -11.87 17.29
C ILE A 27 9.45 -11.16 15.94
N PHE A 28 8.90 -9.95 15.90
CA PHE A 28 8.84 -9.13 14.69
C PHE A 28 10.23 -8.82 14.15
N GLN A 29 11.16 -8.37 15.01
CA GLN A 29 12.54 -8.11 14.65
C GLN A 29 13.26 -9.36 14.14
N ASN A 30 12.96 -10.54 14.69
CA ASN A 30 13.48 -11.80 14.18
C ASN A 30 12.99 -12.12 12.76
N ILE A 31 11.69 -11.96 12.51
CA ILE A 31 11.09 -12.29 11.22
C ILE A 31 11.57 -11.33 10.12
N VAL A 32 11.62 -10.03 10.43
CA VAL A 32 11.84 -8.96 9.44
C VAL A 32 13.31 -8.56 9.31
N ASN A 33 14.05 -8.52 10.42
CA ASN A 33 15.42 -7.98 10.49
C ASN A 33 16.46 -9.02 10.92
N ASP A 34 16.10 -10.31 10.94
CA ASP A 34 17.01 -11.43 11.28
C ASP A 34 17.66 -11.31 12.67
N LYS A 35 17.04 -10.57 13.60
CA LYS A 35 17.54 -10.49 14.98
C LYS A 35 17.36 -11.84 15.69
N PRO A 36 18.36 -12.35 16.42
CA PRO A 36 18.22 -13.62 17.12
C PRO A 36 17.20 -13.50 18.25
N LEU A 37 16.42 -14.57 18.44
CA LEU A 37 15.59 -14.79 19.63
C LEU A 37 16.43 -15.42 20.76
N PRO A 38 15.86 -15.59 21.97
CA PRO A 38 16.49 -16.40 23.02
C PRO A 38 16.94 -17.77 22.51
N TYR A 39 18.05 -18.27 23.05
CA TYR A 39 18.74 -19.45 22.53
C TYR A 39 17.84 -20.69 22.38
N GLU A 40 16.83 -20.83 23.24
CA GLU A 40 15.84 -21.91 23.25
C GLU A 40 15.12 -22.06 21.90
N PHE A 41 15.00 -20.97 21.12
CA PHE A 41 14.39 -20.98 19.79
C PHE A 41 15.23 -21.67 18.71
N HIS A 42 16.48 -22.09 19.00
CA HIS A 42 17.30 -22.86 18.05
C HIS A 42 16.61 -24.14 17.58
N VAL A 43 15.73 -24.72 18.41
CA VAL A 43 14.96 -25.93 18.09
C VAL A 43 13.95 -25.71 16.96
N LEU A 44 13.53 -24.46 16.72
CA LEU A 44 12.59 -24.10 15.65
C LEU A 44 13.29 -23.60 14.39
N GLY A 45 14.48 -23.00 14.53
CA GLY A 45 15.24 -22.37 13.45
C GLY A 45 16.40 -23.21 12.91
N ASN A 46 16.30 -24.54 12.96
CA ASN A 46 17.33 -25.47 12.45
C ASN A 46 18.74 -25.17 12.99
N GLY A 47 18.86 -24.89 14.30
CA GLY A 47 20.12 -24.56 14.96
C GLY A 47 20.40 -23.06 15.10
N SER A 48 19.66 -22.20 14.39
CA SER A 48 19.67 -20.75 14.62
C SER A 48 18.51 -20.35 15.54
N PRO A 49 18.70 -19.50 16.58
CA PRO A 49 17.62 -18.97 17.42
C PRO A 49 16.64 -18.07 16.64
N SER A 50 15.75 -18.69 15.86
CA SER A 50 14.91 -17.99 14.89
C SER A 50 13.60 -18.73 14.63
N VAL A 51 12.56 -17.97 14.29
CA VAL A 51 11.25 -18.48 13.85
C VAL A 51 10.91 -18.03 12.44
N LYS A 52 11.87 -17.44 11.72
CA LYS A 52 11.68 -17.03 10.31
C LYS A 52 11.26 -18.22 9.45
N GLY A 53 10.18 -18.05 8.69
CA GLY A 53 9.55 -19.11 7.90
C GLY A 53 8.68 -20.09 8.70
N LYS A 54 8.57 -19.92 10.02
CA LYS A 54 7.64 -20.66 10.91
C LYS A 54 6.51 -19.77 11.43
N ALA A 55 6.84 -18.51 11.68
CA ALA A 55 5.90 -17.44 12.01
C ALA A 55 6.03 -16.31 10.97
N PHE A 56 4.93 -15.60 10.75
CA PHE A 56 4.88 -14.54 9.74
C PHE A 56 4.29 -13.23 10.30
N PRO A 57 4.61 -12.06 9.71
CA PRO A 57 4.21 -10.77 10.26
C PRO A 57 2.69 -10.57 10.34
N TRP A 58 1.92 -11.10 9.38
CA TRP A 58 0.45 -11.03 9.42
C TRP A 58 -0.17 -11.88 10.54
N GLU A 59 0.53 -12.91 11.04
CA GLU A 59 0.09 -13.70 12.18
C GLU A 59 0.34 -12.95 13.48
N LEU A 60 1.45 -12.20 13.56
CA LEU A 60 1.73 -11.27 14.65
C LEU A 60 0.71 -10.13 14.70
N ASP A 61 0.28 -9.62 13.55
CA ASP A 61 -0.79 -8.63 13.47
C ASP A 61 -2.10 -9.12 14.12
N ILE A 62 -2.49 -10.36 13.85
CA ILE A 62 -3.65 -10.97 14.49
C ILE A 62 -3.39 -11.18 15.99
N LEU A 63 -2.23 -11.74 16.36
CA LEU A 63 -1.91 -12.07 17.74
C LEU A 63 -1.83 -10.83 18.63
N VAL A 64 -1.20 -9.73 18.17
CA VAL A 64 -1.07 -8.49 18.96
C VAL A 64 -2.45 -7.89 19.27
N LYS A 65 -3.38 -7.96 18.31
CA LYS A 65 -4.76 -7.51 18.48
C LYS A 65 -5.48 -8.31 19.57
N GLU A 66 -5.34 -9.64 19.56
CA GLU A 66 -5.94 -10.52 20.57
C GLU A 66 -5.28 -10.36 21.96
N ILE A 67 -3.97 -10.09 22.02
CA ILE A 67 -3.26 -9.74 23.26
C ILE A 67 -3.83 -8.44 23.84
N ILE A 68 -3.91 -7.36 23.05
CA ILE A 68 -4.48 -6.07 23.50
C ILE A 68 -5.91 -6.26 24.01
N LEU A 69 -6.69 -7.08 23.29
CA LEU A 69 -8.09 -7.30 23.58
C LEU A 69 -8.31 -8.09 24.88
N HIS A 70 -7.51 -9.12 25.15
CA HIS A 70 -7.81 -10.13 26.17
C HIS A 70 -6.78 -10.32 27.27
N ALA A 71 -5.54 -9.85 27.13
CA ALA A 71 -4.49 -10.05 28.14
C ALA A 71 -5.00 -9.71 29.55
N GLY A 72 -4.77 -10.64 30.46
CA GLY A 72 -5.37 -10.65 31.80
C GLY A 72 -4.36 -10.28 32.89
N THR A 73 -4.82 -10.40 34.13
CA THR A 73 -3.98 -10.18 35.32
C THR A 73 -3.36 -11.47 35.86
N VAL A 74 -3.97 -12.62 35.57
CA VAL A 74 -3.45 -13.95 35.94
C VAL A 74 -2.62 -14.48 34.77
N CYS A 75 -1.30 -14.39 34.91
CA CYS A 75 -0.38 -14.63 33.81
C CYS A 75 0.42 -15.93 34.04
N ASP A 76 0.06 -17.00 33.33
CA ASP A 76 0.74 -18.30 33.37
C ASP A 76 1.30 -18.75 32.00
N LYS A 77 1.26 -17.84 31.00
CA LYS A 77 1.77 -18.05 29.64
C LYS A 77 2.80 -17.00 29.26
N ASN A 78 3.73 -17.40 28.40
CA ASN A 78 4.84 -16.55 27.98
C ASN A 78 5.27 -16.89 26.55
N LEU A 79 5.36 -15.91 25.63
CA LEU A 79 5.65 -16.18 24.22
C LEU A 79 7.09 -16.62 23.95
N PHE A 80 8.01 -16.52 24.93
CA PHE A 80 9.36 -17.06 24.84
C PHE A 80 9.49 -18.49 25.39
N VAL A 81 8.41 -19.04 25.94
CA VAL A 81 8.33 -20.46 26.25
C VAL A 81 7.88 -21.19 24.98
N ILE A 82 8.74 -22.07 24.43
CA ILE A 82 8.51 -22.73 23.13
C ILE A 82 7.12 -23.39 23.01
N PRO A 83 6.63 -24.19 23.99
CA PRO A 83 5.26 -24.72 23.92
C PRO A 83 4.16 -23.65 23.81
N ASP A 84 4.32 -22.53 24.51
CA ASP A 84 3.34 -21.44 24.51
C ASP A 84 3.39 -20.66 23.19
N PHE A 85 4.59 -20.39 22.67
CA PHE A 85 4.77 -19.82 21.33
C PHE A 85 4.07 -20.68 20.27
N VAL A 86 4.38 -21.98 20.22
CA VAL A 86 3.79 -22.90 19.25
C VAL A 86 2.27 -22.96 19.41
N CYS A 87 1.78 -22.99 20.65
CA CYS A 87 0.34 -22.95 20.93
C CYS A 87 -0.31 -21.67 20.39
N ALA A 88 0.24 -20.50 20.67
CA ALA A 88 -0.29 -19.21 20.22
C ALA A 88 -0.43 -19.15 18.69
N PHE A 89 0.64 -19.46 17.97
CA PHE A 89 0.65 -19.39 16.51
C PHE A 89 -0.21 -20.47 15.85
N ASN A 90 -0.26 -21.68 16.40
CA ASN A 90 -1.19 -22.70 15.91
C ASN A 90 -2.65 -22.28 16.13
N LEU A 91 -2.98 -21.65 17.26
CA LEU A 91 -4.33 -21.14 17.49
C LEU A 91 -4.71 -20.03 16.49
N VAL A 92 -3.77 -19.14 16.14
CA VAL A 92 -3.98 -18.11 15.11
C VAL A 92 -4.22 -18.74 13.72
N LYS A 93 -3.41 -19.72 13.32
CA LYS A 93 -3.50 -20.40 12.01
C LYS A 93 -4.74 -21.29 11.87
N ASN A 94 -5.05 -22.06 12.91
CA ASN A 94 -6.09 -23.09 12.83
C ASN A 94 -7.50 -22.50 12.65
N ILE A 95 -7.75 -21.28 13.12
CA ILE A 95 -9.08 -20.64 12.99
C ILE A 95 -9.45 -20.43 11.52
N PRO A 96 -8.68 -19.67 10.70
CA PRO A 96 -8.98 -19.52 9.28
C PRO A 96 -8.90 -20.85 8.53
N ASP A 97 -7.90 -21.70 8.79
CA ASP A 97 -7.76 -23.00 8.09
C ASP A 97 -9.00 -23.90 8.26
N THR A 98 -9.54 -23.96 9.48
CA THR A 98 -10.75 -24.74 9.77
C THR A 98 -11.96 -24.17 9.03
N LEU A 99 -12.08 -22.84 8.96
CA LEU A 99 -13.17 -22.19 8.23
C LEU A 99 -13.06 -22.39 6.72
N ILE A 100 -11.84 -22.47 6.17
CA ILE A 100 -11.59 -22.73 4.75
C ILE A 100 -11.90 -24.17 4.38
N GLY A 101 -11.47 -25.14 5.19
CA GLY A 101 -11.67 -26.58 4.92
C GLY A 101 -13.14 -27.01 4.84
N MET A 102 -14.07 -26.17 5.29
CA MET A 102 -15.52 -26.40 5.23
C MET A 102 -16.18 -25.83 3.96
N ARG A 103 -15.42 -25.27 3.01
CA ARG A 103 -15.99 -24.45 1.91
C ARG A 103 -16.10 -25.17 0.56
N PRO A 104 -17.10 -24.78 -0.27
CA PRO A 104 -17.14 -25.13 -1.68
C PRO A 104 -15.92 -24.58 -2.44
N GLN A 105 -15.53 -25.30 -3.49
CA GLN A 105 -14.36 -25.00 -4.32
C GLN A 105 -14.39 -23.58 -4.93
N GLU A 106 -15.59 -23.07 -5.25
CA GLU A 106 -15.82 -21.74 -5.81
C GLU A 106 -15.39 -20.59 -4.88
N ARG A 107 -15.28 -20.83 -3.56
CA ARG A 107 -14.85 -19.80 -2.60
C ARG A 107 -13.35 -19.80 -2.33
N ILE A 108 -12.60 -20.77 -2.88
CA ILE A 108 -11.16 -20.89 -2.66
C ILE A 108 -10.41 -19.72 -3.32
N MET A 109 -10.77 -19.35 -4.56
CA MET A 109 -10.12 -18.24 -5.28
C MET A 109 -10.28 -16.91 -4.54
N ARG A 110 -11.47 -16.66 -4.00
CA ARG A 110 -11.74 -15.49 -3.17
C ARG A 110 -10.90 -15.47 -1.90
N GLU A 111 -10.79 -16.60 -1.20
CA GLU A 111 -9.91 -16.70 -0.03
C GLU A 111 -8.44 -16.48 -0.39
N MET A 112 -7.95 -17.07 -1.48
CA MET A 112 -6.57 -16.86 -1.94
C MET A 112 -6.28 -15.38 -2.21
N SER A 113 -7.24 -14.64 -2.79
CA SER A 113 -7.13 -13.20 -3.02
C SER A 113 -7.00 -12.41 -1.69
N ARG A 114 -7.74 -12.83 -0.65
CA ARG A 114 -7.70 -12.22 0.69
C ARG A 114 -6.37 -12.53 1.40
N ILE A 115 -5.93 -13.80 1.36
CA ILE A 115 -4.64 -14.25 1.90
C ILE A 115 -3.51 -13.46 1.24
N TYR A 116 -3.49 -13.38 -0.09
CA TYR A 116 -2.47 -12.62 -0.81
C TYR A 116 -2.51 -11.13 -0.43
N SER A 117 -3.69 -10.52 -0.35
CA SER A 117 -3.85 -9.12 0.08
C SER A 117 -3.33 -8.86 1.50
N GLN A 118 -3.52 -9.82 2.41
CA GLN A 118 -2.99 -9.74 3.77
C GLN A 118 -1.48 -9.85 3.76
N GLN A 119 -0.91 -10.87 3.09
CA GLN A 119 0.53 -11.15 3.08
C GLN A 119 1.34 -10.11 2.29
N SER A 120 0.81 -9.62 1.18
CA SER A 120 1.48 -8.64 0.30
C SER A 120 1.84 -7.33 0.99
N THR A 121 1.06 -6.94 2.01
CA THR A 121 1.30 -5.75 2.84
C THR A 121 2.60 -5.87 3.66
N TRP A 122 3.10 -7.09 3.86
CA TRP A 122 4.28 -7.40 4.69
C TRP A 122 5.51 -7.79 3.89
N LYS A 123 5.47 -7.74 2.56
CA LYS A 123 6.63 -8.08 1.72
C LYS A 123 7.76 -7.05 1.98
N THR A 124 8.86 -7.54 2.55
CA THR A 124 10.06 -6.76 2.84
C THR A 124 10.75 -6.28 1.56
N GLY A 125 11.47 -5.15 1.62
CA GLY A 125 12.23 -4.59 0.49
C GLY A 125 11.51 -3.46 -0.27
N LYS A 126 10.24 -3.18 0.02
CA LYS A 126 9.50 -2.04 -0.56
C LYS A 126 9.58 -0.76 0.29
N ASP A 127 10.18 -0.80 1.48
CA ASP A 127 10.06 0.29 2.44
C ASP A 127 10.66 1.60 1.94
N LEU A 128 11.86 1.57 1.34
CA LEU A 128 12.52 2.77 0.84
C LEU A 128 11.83 3.35 -0.40
N GLN A 129 11.47 2.50 -1.37
CA GLN A 129 10.74 2.94 -2.56
C GLN A 129 9.37 3.50 -2.20
N THR A 130 8.66 2.87 -1.26
CA THR A 130 7.38 3.36 -0.73
C THR A 130 7.54 4.69 -0.03
N LEU A 131 8.56 4.83 0.85
CA LEU A 131 8.88 6.09 1.52
C LEU A 131 9.14 7.21 0.50
N ALA A 132 9.98 6.94 -0.49
CA ALA A 132 10.35 7.91 -1.51
C ALA A 132 9.15 8.29 -2.40
N ARG A 133 8.33 7.31 -2.79
CA ARG A 133 7.10 7.55 -3.55
C ARG A 133 6.16 8.49 -2.81
N TYR A 134 5.84 8.18 -1.55
CA TYR A 134 4.94 9.03 -0.77
C TYR A 134 5.57 10.38 -0.41
N LEU A 135 6.89 10.44 -0.23
CA LEU A 135 7.58 11.71 -0.08
C LEU A 135 7.37 12.59 -1.33
N ARG A 136 7.59 12.05 -2.54
CA ARG A 136 7.40 12.78 -3.79
C ARG A 136 5.95 13.21 -3.98
N ILE A 137 4.98 12.30 -3.80
CA ILE A 137 3.54 12.59 -3.92
C ILE A 137 3.13 13.72 -2.95
N TYR A 138 3.42 13.58 -1.66
CA TYR A 138 3.04 14.59 -0.65
C TYR A 138 3.89 15.87 -0.69
N SER A 139 4.96 15.90 -1.50
CA SER A 139 5.72 17.12 -1.79
C SER A 139 5.11 17.94 -2.92
N TYR A 140 4.12 17.43 -3.65
CA TYR A 140 3.39 18.21 -4.65
C TYR A 140 2.76 19.45 -4.00
N PRO A 141 2.98 20.67 -4.52
CA PRO A 141 2.67 21.92 -3.79
C PRO A 141 1.26 21.99 -3.20
N ASP A 142 0.23 21.70 -4.00
CA ASP A 142 -1.15 21.82 -3.55
C ASP A 142 -1.50 20.79 -2.46
N LEU A 143 -0.97 19.56 -2.59
CA LEU A 143 -1.20 18.51 -1.61
C LEU A 143 -0.38 18.75 -0.33
N HIS A 144 0.81 19.31 -0.47
CA HIS A 144 1.66 19.73 0.64
C HIS A 144 0.94 20.78 1.51
N GLU A 145 0.27 21.76 0.89
CA GLU A 145 -0.53 22.73 1.63
C GLU A 145 -1.67 22.07 2.41
N VAL A 146 -2.35 21.09 1.81
CA VAL A 146 -3.41 20.32 2.47
C VAL A 146 -2.85 19.59 3.69
N LEU A 147 -1.69 18.95 3.56
CA LEU A 147 -1.00 18.28 4.67
C LEU A 147 -0.61 19.26 5.78
N LEU A 148 0.00 20.40 5.43
CA LEU A 148 0.38 21.44 6.39
C LEU A 148 -0.82 21.97 7.18
N LYS A 149 -1.94 22.24 6.50
CA LYS A 149 -3.18 22.71 7.13
C LYS A 149 -3.74 21.67 8.11
N ALA A 150 -3.65 20.39 7.78
CA ALA A 150 -4.18 19.30 8.61
C ALA A 150 -3.31 19.00 9.84
N THR A 151 -2.00 19.06 9.68
CA THR A 151 -1.05 18.48 10.64
C THR A 151 -0.18 19.51 11.35
N GLY A 152 -0.04 20.70 10.76
CA GLY A 152 0.95 21.71 11.16
C GLY A 152 2.39 21.36 10.77
N MET A 153 2.60 20.34 9.93
CA MET A 153 3.92 19.80 9.60
C MET A 153 4.05 19.51 8.11
N SER A 154 5.24 19.76 7.56
CA SER A 154 5.58 19.35 6.20
C SER A 154 5.70 17.82 6.11
N ILE A 155 5.66 17.29 4.89
CA ILE A 155 5.97 15.88 4.65
C ILE A 155 7.39 15.52 5.12
N LYS A 156 8.36 16.41 4.90
CA LYS A 156 9.75 16.23 5.33
C LYS A 156 9.85 16.06 6.85
N HIS A 157 9.12 16.87 7.64
CA HIS A 157 9.08 16.71 9.09
C HIS A 157 8.49 15.36 9.52
N HIS A 158 7.40 14.92 8.89
CA HIS A 158 6.80 13.60 9.19
C HIS A 158 7.75 12.45 8.88
N MET A 159 8.36 12.47 7.68
CA MET A 159 9.29 11.44 7.25
C MET A 159 10.54 11.41 8.11
N LEU A 160 11.11 12.56 8.46
CA LEU A 160 12.29 12.64 9.31
C LEU A 160 12.02 12.10 10.72
N MET A 161 10.95 12.55 11.38
CA MET A 161 10.59 12.03 12.71
C MET A 161 10.30 10.53 12.64
N GLY A 162 9.45 10.11 11.72
CA GLY A 162 9.04 8.72 11.60
C GLY A 162 10.22 7.79 11.29
N ALA A 163 11.09 8.17 10.36
CA ALA A 163 12.28 7.38 10.02
C ALA A 163 13.30 7.33 11.17
N ALA A 164 13.54 8.45 11.87
CA ALA A 164 14.43 8.48 13.03
C ALA A 164 13.92 7.58 14.17
N ILE A 165 12.61 7.66 14.45
CA ILE A 165 11.96 6.82 15.46
C ILE A 165 11.98 5.35 15.02
N THR A 166 11.65 5.02 13.77
CA THR A 166 11.74 3.65 13.27
C THR A 166 13.17 3.10 13.37
N GLY A 167 14.18 3.92 13.06
CA GLY A 167 15.59 3.56 13.23
C GLY A 167 15.94 3.21 14.68
N HIS A 168 15.44 3.99 15.65
CA HIS A 168 15.55 3.64 17.07
C HIS A 168 14.81 2.33 17.39
N LEU A 169 13.62 2.14 16.81
CA LEU A 169 12.79 0.95 17.03
C LEU A 169 13.38 -0.34 16.46
N LEU A 170 14.46 -0.28 15.67
CA LEU A 170 15.25 -1.46 15.35
C LEU A 170 15.90 -1.99 16.63
N GLY A 171 16.44 -1.14 17.50
CA GLY A 171 17.17 -1.54 18.71
C GLY A 171 16.35 -1.58 19.99
N SER A 172 15.17 -0.94 20.02
CA SER A 172 14.35 -0.77 21.22
C SER A 172 12.86 -0.95 20.89
N TYR A 173 12.09 -1.51 21.81
CA TYR A 173 10.62 -1.64 21.67
C TYR A 173 9.86 -0.37 22.09
N TRP A 174 10.55 0.61 22.67
CA TRP A 174 9.95 1.83 23.21
C TRP A 174 10.66 3.08 22.69
N TYR A 175 9.98 4.21 22.78
CA TYR A 175 10.53 5.52 22.47
C TYR A 175 9.95 6.56 23.44
N SER A 176 10.72 7.60 23.76
CA SER A 176 10.23 8.70 24.60
C SER A 176 9.52 9.77 23.76
N PRO A 177 8.22 10.05 23.99
CA PRO A 177 7.54 11.14 23.29
C PRO A 177 8.09 12.53 23.58
N LEU A 178 8.95 12.68 24.59
CA LEU A 178 9.56 13.94 24.99
C LEU A 178 10.90 14.21 24.30
N GLN A 179 11.42 13.27 23.51
CA GLN A 179 12.66 13.47 22.77
C GLN A 179 12.56 14.71 21.88
N SER A 180 13.50 15.64 22.02
CA SER A 180 13.53 16.86 21.20
C SER A 180 14.04 16.53 19.79
N PHE A 181 13.40 17.17 18.81
CA PHE A 181 13.78 17.19 17.40
C PHE A 181 14.08 18.62 16.92
N GLU A 182 14.35 19.56 17.85
CA GLU A 182 14.61 20.96 17.51
C GLU A 182 15.85 21.13 16.62
N ALA A 183 16.86 20.27 16.78
CA ALA A 183 18.03 20.22 15.91
C ALA A 183 17.70 19.90 14.43
N PHE A 184 16.49 19.39 14.17
CA PHE A 184 15.96 19.10 12.84
C PHE A 184 14.86 20.09 12.41
N GLY A 185 14.73 21.23 13.09
CA GLY A 185 13.72 22.26 12.80
C GLY A 185 12.31 21.91 13.29
N ILE A 186 12.16 20.89 14.14
CA ILE A 186 10.86 20.41 14.61
C ILE A 186 10.62 20.87 16.05
N SER A 187 9.69 21.80 16.22
CA SER A 187 9.33 22.33 17.54
C SER A 187 8.62 21.29 18.42
N ASN A 188 8.62 21.52 19.73
CA ASN A 188 7.87 20.69 20.68
C ASN A 188 6.36 20.62 20.33
N GLN A 189 5.78 21.70 19.81
CA GLN A 189 4.38 21.70 19.36
C GLN A 189 4.15 20.76 18.17
N MET A 190 5.04 20.78 17.18
CA MET A 190 4.97 19.85 16.04
C MET A 190 5.14 18.40 16.50
N ARG A 191 6.14 18.16 17.36
CA ARG A 191 6.39 16.85 17.97
C ARG A 191 5.15 16.32 18.69
N ASP A 192 4.53 17.13 19.54
CA ASP A 192 3.36 16.73 20.33
C ASP A 192 2.14 16.48 19.44
N SER A 193 1.97 17.28 18.39
CA SER A 193 0.93 17.09 17.35
C SER A 193 1.11 15.76 16.61
N PHE A 194 2.35 15.40 16.23
CA PHE A 194 2.68 14.11 15.66
C PHE A 194 2.32 12.95 16.60
N TRP A 195 2.72 13.04 17.87
CA TRP A 195 2.46 12.00 18.86
C TRP A 195 0.98 11.78 19.15
N ASN A 196 0.17 12.85 19.18
CA ASN A 196 -1.29 12.73 19.32
C ASN A 196 -1.90 11.95 18.14
N ARG A 197 -1.29 12.03 16.96
CA ARG A 197 -1.73 11.31 15.76
C ARG A 197 -1.28 9.86 15.72
N VAL A 198 -0.14 9.49 16.30
CA VAL A 198 0.43 8.13 16.17
C VAL A 198 0.41 7.28 17.45
N SER A 199 -0.12 7.80 18.56
CA SER A 199 -0.18 7.05 19.82
C SER A 199 -1.57 7.03 20.46
N SER A 200 -1.84 5.98 21.24
CA SER A 200 -3.05 5.79 22.03
C SER A 200 -2.71 5.20 23.39
N ASN A 201 -3.59 5.32 24.38
CA ASN A 201 -3.47 4.52 25.60
C ASN A 201 -4.08 3.13 25.39
N VAL A 202 -3.70 2.18 26.24
CA VAL A 202 -4.14 0.78 26.15
C VAL A 202 -5.66 0.61 26.15
N ASN A 203 -6.39 1.42 26.93
CA ASN A 203 -7.84 1.24 27.08
C ASN A 203 -8.57 1.72 25.83
N ASP A 204 -8.23 2.89 25.32
CA ASP A 204 -8.80 3.43 24.08
C ASP A 204 -8.47 2.52 22.89
N LEU A 205 -7.23 2.01 22.84
CA LEU A 205 -6.84 1.04 21.82
C LEU A 205 -7.65 -0.26 21.94
N ARG A 206 -7.90 -0.75 23.15
CA ARG A 206 -8.74 -1.94 23.39
C ARG A 206 -10.18 -1.71 22.94
N GLU A 207 -10.76 -0.54 23.18
CA GLU A 207 -12.08 -0.20 22.66
C GLU A 207 -12.10 -0.12 21.13
N ALA A 208 -11.07 0.47 20.51
CA ALA A 208 -10.94 0.50 19.06
C ALA A 208 -10.86 -0.91 18.48
N VAL A 209 -10.06 -1.81 19.07
CA VAL A 209 -9.97 -3.21 18.66
C VAL A 209 -11.31 -3.91 18.79
N ARG A 210 -12.08 -3.68 19.87
CA ARG A 210 -13.41 -4.26 20.03
C ARG A 210 -14.40 -3.82 18.95
N LYS A 211 -14.34 -2.56 18.52
CA LYS A 211 -15.23 -2.02 17.47
C LYS A 211 -14.97 -2.69 16.12
N GLU A 212 -13.71 -2.97 15.82
CA GLU A 212 -13.31 -3.64 14.57
C GLU A 212 -13.49 -5.16 14.62
N GLN A 213 -13.62 -5.76 15.81
CA GLN A 213 -13.69 -7.20 15.96
C GLN A 213 -14.94 -7.79 15.31
N LYS A 214 -14.72 -8.76 14.42
CA LYS A 214 -15.78 -9.61 13.83
C LYS A 214 -15.66 -11.03 14.34
N TYR A 215 -16.79 -11.74 14.39
CA TYR A 215 -16.87 -13.15 14.80
C TYR A 215 -17.49 -14.02 13.69
N ASP A 216 -17.07 -13.74 12.46
CA ASP A 216 -17.43 -14.42 11.23
C ASP A 216 -16.18 -14.74 10.37
N ASP A 217 -16.38 -15.07 9.10
CA ASP A 217 -15.32 -15.39 8.14
C ASP A 217 -14.29 -14.26 7.90
N ASP A 218 -14.53 -13.05 8.40
CA ASP A 218 -13.64 -11.88 8.31
C ASP A 218 -12.75 -11.70 9.54
N TRP A 219 -12.85 -12.51 10.60
CA TRP A 219 -12.11 -12.34 11.86
C TRP A 219 -10.59 -12.13 11.68
N ALA A 220 -9.94 -12.97 10.86
CA ALA A 220 -8.51 -12.90 10.62
C ALA A 220 -8.10 -11.65 9.80
N TYR A 221 -9.08 -10.94 9.25
CA TYR A 221 -8.89 -9.84 8.30
C TYR A 221 -9.50 -8.52 8.79
N THR A 222 -9.88 -8.41 10.06
CA THR A 222 -10.35 -7.13 10.60
C THR A 222 -9.19 -6.16 10.79
N PHE A 223 -9.47 -4.87 10.59
CA PHE A 223 -8.49 -3.79 10.72
C PHE A 223 -7.81 -3.82 12.09
N ASN A 224 -6.49 -3.62 12.10
CA ASN A 224 -5.74 -3.46 13.34
C ASN A 224 -5.59 -1.96 13.65
N PRO A 225 -6.20 -1.43 14.72
CA PRO A 225 -6.07 -0.03 15.11
C PRO A 225 -4.63 0.44 15.35
N LEU A 226 -3.67 -0.47 15.56
CA LEU A 226 -2.25 -0.12 15.62
C LEU A 226 -1.70 0.42 14.28
N MET A 227 -2.33 0.13 13.14
CA MET A 227 -1.94 0.75 11.86
C MET A 227 -2.17 2.26 11.86
N GLU A 228 -3.18 2.74 12.59
CA GLU A 228 -3.46 4.17 12.77
C GLU A 228 -2.67 4.76 13.94
N LYS A 229 -2.59 4.02 15.05
CA LYS A 229 -1.93 4.41 16.31
C LYS A 229 -0.84 3.39 16.68
N PRO A 230 0.33 3.39 16.00
CA PRO A 230 1.37 2.38 16.19
C PRO A 230 1.99 2.34 17.60
N PHE A 231 1.79 3.38 18.40
CA PHE A 231 2.34 3.49 19.75
C PHE A 231 1.29 3.36 20.84
N ILE A 232 1.67 2.64 21.90
CA ILE A 232 0.85 2.43 23.10
C ILE A 232 1.51 3.13 24.29
N ARG A 233 0.78 4.06 24.91
CA ARG A 233 1.19 4.80 26.11
C ARG A 233 0.66 4.14 27.38
N GLY A 234 1.37 4.38 28.49
CA GLY A 234 0.92 3.97 29.83
C GLY A 234 1.11 2.48 30.14
N LEU A 235 1.93 1.77 29.35
CA LEU A 235 2.29 0.37 29.60
C LEU A 235 3.50 0.23 30.52
N THR A 236 4.50 1.11 30.37
CA THR A 236 5.73 1.03 31.15
C THR A 236 5.59 1.75 32.51
N ARG A 237 6.50 1.46 33.45
CA ARG A 237 6.58 2.20 34.72
C ARG A 237 6.95 3.68 34.52
N ASP A 238 7.65 4.00 33.43
CA ASP A 238 7.91 5.37 33.04
C ASP A 238 6.72 5.90 32.21
N PRO A 239 5.96 6.91 32.72
CA PRO A 239 4.85 7.48 31.99
C PRO A 239 5.28 8.19 30.69
N ASN A 240 6.58 8.46 30.52
CA ASN A 240 7.15 9.13 29.35
C ASN A 240 7.68 8.17 28.29
N MET A 241 7.29 6.89 28.32
CA MET A 241 7.63 5.91 27.29
C MET A 241 6.38 5.42 26.56
N ALA A 242 6.51 5.29 25.25
CA ALA A 242 5.50 4.68 24.38
C ALA A 242 6.09 3.42 23.72
N VAL A 243 5.35 2.33 23.75
CA VAL A 243 5.75 1.03 23.17
C VAL A 243 5.25 0.90 21.74
N CYS A 244 6.08 0.41 20.83
CA CYS A 244 5.70 0.10 19.44
C CYS A 244 5.94 -1.40 19.17
N PRO A 245 4.90 -2.25 19.27
CA PRO A 245 5.05 -3.69 19.09
C PRO A 245 5.41 -4.10 17.65
N ILE A 246 4.99 -3.31 16.65
CA ILE A 246 5.20 -3.58 15.22
C ILE A 246 5.74 -2.30 14.56
N PRO A 247 7.08 -2.14 14.49
CA PRO A 247 7.71 -0.93 13.96
C PRO A 247 7.32 -0.55 12.53
N SER A 248 7.02 -1.53 11.65
CA SER A 248 6.58 -1.24 10.28
C SER A 248 5.24 -0.48 10.22
N TYR A 249 4.41 -0.51 11.26
CA TYR A 249 3.22 0.33 11.32
C TYR A 249 3.56 1.81 11.41
N LEU A 250 4.69 2.20 11.99
CA LEU A 250 5.12 3.59 11.95
C LEU A 250 5.49 4.02 10.52
N LEU A 251 6.19 3.16 9.77
CA LEU A 251 6.53 3.44 8.37
C LEU A 251 5.29 3.58 7.49
N GLN A 252 4.32 2.67 7.65
CA GLN A 252 3.03 2.77 6.96
C GLN A 252 2.29 4.05 7.37
N ARG A 253 2.30 4.40 8.67
CA ARG A 253 1.60 5.56 9.21
C ARG A 253 2.12 6.90 8.70
N ILE A 254 3.43 7.04 8.49
CA ILE A 254 4.08 8.25 7.96
C ILE A 254 4.10 8.32 6.41
N THR A 255 3.71 7.23 5.74
CA THR A 255 3.61 7.16 4.28
C THR A 255 2.14 7.21 3.86
N GLU A 256 1.58 6.08 3.45
CA GLU A 256 0.18 6.00 3.01
C GLU A 256 -0.82 6.36 4.11
N GLY A 257 -0.47 6.12 5.38
CA GLY A 257 -1.31 6.40 6.52
C GLY A 257 -1.56 7.90 6.78
N LEU A 258 -0.79 8.81 6.17
CA LEU A 258 -1.10 10.25 6.19
C LEU A 258 -2.46 10.56 5.57
N PHE A 259 -2.96 9.69 4.69
CA PHE A 259 -4.32 9.75 4.15
C PHE A 259 -5.38 9.90 5.25
N PHE A 260 -5.21 9.23 6.41
CA PHE A 260 -6.16 9.31 7.52
C PHE A 260 -6.29 10.74 8.08
N ASP A 261 -5.22 11.53 8.03
CA ASP A 261 -5.18 12.89 8.58
C ASP A 261 -5.77 13.92 7.61
N ILE A 262 -5.66 13.68 6.30
CA ILE A 262 -5.94 14.71 5.28
C ILE A 262 -7.21 14.47 4.46
N LYS A 263 -7.75 13.25 4.45
CA LYS A 263 -8.86 12.88 3.54
C LYS A 263 -10.12 13.75 3.67
N ASN A 264 -10.33 14.36 4.84
CA ASN A 264 -11.48 15.20 5.16
C ASN A 264 -11.19 16.70 4.99
N VAL A 265 -9.99 17.08 4.58
CA VAL A 265 -9.60 18.49 4.39
C VAL A 265 -10.12 18.98 3.04
N LYS A 266 -10.70 20.19 3.03
CA LYS A 266 -11.24 20.80 1.80
C LYS A 266 -10.15 20.90 0.72
N GLY A 267 -10.47 20.46 -0.49
CA GLY A 267 -9.55 20.47 -1.64
C GLY A 267 -8.69 19.22 -1.78
N PHE A 268 -8.66 18.34 -0.77
CA PHE A 268 -7.83 17.13 -0.77
C PHE A 268 -7.97 16.29 -2.05
N GLY A 269 -9.20 15.97 -2.48
CA GLY A 269 -9.43 15.06 -3.61
C GLY A 269 -8.76 15.51 -4.90
N ASN A 270 -8.90 16.79 -5.25
CA ASN A 270 -8.31 17.35 -6.48
C ASN A 270 -6.78 17.43 -6.37
N SER A 271 -6.26 17.94 -5.25
CA SER A 271 -4.81 18.05 -5.03
C SER A 271 -4.13 16.67 -4.98
N TYR A 272 -4.82 15.64 -4.46
CA TYR A 272 -4.29 14.28 -4.42
C TYR A 272 -4.25 13.63 -5.79
N GLY A 273 -5.28 13.84 -6.62
CA GLY A 273 -5.30 13.42 -8.03
C GLY A 273 -4.13 14.00 -8.82
N ALA A 274 -4.02 15.33 -8.81
CA ALA A 274 -2.96 16.06 -9.51
C ALA A 274 -1.54 15.66 -9.03
N ALA A 275 -1.35 15.45 -7.73
CA ALA A 275 -0.08 14.96 -7.19
C ALA A 275 0.29 13.57 -7.72
N PHE A 276 -0.69 12.68 -7.88
CA PHE A 276 -0.47 11.34 -8.41
C PHE A 276 -0.21 11.35 -9.92
N GLU A 277 -0.95 12.15 -10.70
CA GLU A 277 -0.69 12.38 -12.12
C GLU A 277 0.74 12.92 -12.33
N SER A 278 1.12 13.94 -11.56
CA SER A 278 2.48 14.50 -11.58
C SER A 278 3.54 13.47 -11.19
N TYR A 279 3.26 12.59 -10.22
CA TYR A 279 4.15 11.51 -9.86
C TYR A 279 4.35 10.53 -11.02
N VAL A 280 3.25 10.04 -11.62
CA VAL A 280 3.27 9.10 -12.75
C VAL A 280 4.07 9.68 -13.91
N LYS A 281 3.80 10.93 -14.31
CA LYS A 281 4.57 11.61 -15.36
C LYS A 281 6.07 11.65 -15.03
N GLY A 282 6.42 12.13 -13.84
CA GLY A 282 7.81 12.31 -13.44
C GLY A 282 8.60 11.01 -13.37
N ILE A 283 8.00 9.91 -12.87
CA ILE A 283 8.68 8.61 -12.90
C ILE A 283 8.82 8.06 -14.32
N THR A 284 7.86 8.33 -15.20
CA THR A 284 7.92 7.82 -16.58
C THR A 284 9.00 8.51 -17.39
N GLU A 285 9.14 9.82 -17.22
CA GLU A 285 10.26 10.58 -17.79
C GLU A 285 11.61 10.09 -17.23
N GLN A 286 11.66 9.79 -15.93
CA GLN A 286 12.89 9.35 -15.26
C GLN A 286 13.30 7.92 -15.66
N LEU A 287 12.34 7.02 -15.89
CA LEU A 287 12.57 5.60 -16.18
C LEU A 287 12.69 5.30 -17.68
N ASN A 288 12.41 6.26 -18.55
CA ASN A 288 12.60 6.18 -19.99
C ASN A 288 14.05 6.53 -20.38
N GLU A 289 15.02 5.81 -19.81
CA GLU A 289 16.45 6.11 -19.96
C GLU A 289 16.97 5.83 -21.38
N GLY A 290 16.45 4.79 -22.02
CA GLY A 290 16.73 4.42 -23.41
C GLY A 290 16.07 5.35 -24.43
N GLY A 291 15.06 6.11 -24.01
CA GLY A 291 14.37 7.10 -24.83
C GLY A 291 13.56 6.46 -25.95
N PHE A 292 13.03 5.24 -25.75
CA PHE A 292 12.27 4.53 -26.78
C PHE A 292 10.99 5.29 -27.19
N PHE A 293 10.37 5.97 -26.23
CA PHE A 293 9.12 6.71 -26.44
C PHE A 293 9.23 8.15 -25.94
N THR A 294 8.32 9.00 -26.39
CA THR A 294 8.16 10.37 -25.91
C THR A 294 7.03 10.41 -24.88
N VAL A 295 7.23 11.19 -23.81
CA VAL A 295 6.22 11.43 -22.78
C VAL A 295 5.52 12.77 -23.08
N ILE A 296 4.21 12.73 -23.28
CA ILE A 296 3.40 13.89 -23.66
C ILE A 296 2.28 14.06 -22.64
N GLU A 297 2.17 15.25 -22.06
CA GLU A 297 1.08 15.58 -21.14
C GLU A 297 -0.24 15.76 -21.91
N GLY A 298 -1.32 15.24 -21.32
CA GLY A 298 -2.66 15.52 -21.81
C GLY A 298 -2.99 17.00 -21.84
N SER A 299 -3.94 17.40 -22.67
CA SER A 299 -4.43 18.77 -22.68
C SER A 299 -5.93 18.83 -22.85
N GLU A 300 -6.53 19.81 -22.18
CA GLU A 300 -7.96 20.06 -22.27
C GLU A 300 -8.35 20.44 -23.71
N TYR A 301 -9.51 19.97 -24.15
CA TYR A 301 -10.06 20.29 -25.47
C TYR A 301 -11.58 20.49 -25.38
N LYS A 302 -12.19 20.85 -26.51
CA LYS A 302 -13.63 21.07 -26.62
C LYS A 302 -14.24 20.21 -27.70
N VAL A 303 -15.35 19.58 -27.37
CA VAL A 303 -16.21 18.89 -28.35
C VAL A 303 -17.56 19.60 -28.33
N GLY A 304 -17.83 20.40 -29.35
CA GLY A 304 -18.96 21.33 -29.34
C GLY A 304 -18.85 22.34 -28.20
N LYS A 305 -19.77 22.30 -27.24
CA LYS A 305 -19.79 23.18 -26.05
C LYS A 305 -19.12 22.56 -24.82
N ASP A 306 -18.86 21.25 -24.86
CA ASP A 306 -18.37 20.53 -23.70
C ASP A 306 -16.86 20.66 -23.60
N LYS A 307 -16.40 21.10 -22.42
CA LYS A 307 -14.99 21.11 -22.05
C LYS A 307 -14.62 19.72 -21.54
N LYS A 308 -13.59 19.11 -22.13
CA LYS A 308 -13.05 17.80 -21.74
C LYS A 308 -11.60 17.96 -21.31
N HIS A 309 -11.19 17.18 -20.30
CA HIS A 309 -9.81 17.20 -19.80
C HIS A 309 -8.86 16.34 -20.64
N GLY A 310 -9.38 15.25 -21.23
CA GLY A 310 -8.59 14.29 -21.99
C GLY A 310 -8.00 13.19 -21.12
N VAL A 311 -6.97 12.54 -21.66
CA VAL A 311 -6.12 11.59 -20.92
C VAL A 311 -5.12 12.38 -20.09
N ASP A 312 -4.54 11.78 -19.06
CA ASP A 312 -3.55 12.45 -18.21
C ASP A 312 -2.16 12.46 -18.87
N LEU A 313 -1.80 11.36 -19.53
CA LEU A 313 -0.49 11.19 -20.17
C LEU A 313 -0.60 10.37 -21.46
N ILE A 314 0.24 10.68 -22.44
CA ILE A 314 0.41 9.91 -23.69
C ILE A 314 1.87 9.48 -23.78
N LEU A 315 2.11 8.19 -23.96
CA LEU A 315 3.44 7.67 -24.33
C LEU A 315 3.43 7.36 -25.81
N GLU A 316 4.32 7.97 -26.58
CA GLU A 316 4.31 7.91 -28.04
C GLU A 316 5.59 7.30 -28.58
N SER A 317 5.46 6.28 -29.44
CA SER A 317 6.51 5.81 -30.34
C SER A 317 6.13 6.12 -31.81
N SER A 318 6.95 5.68 -32.76
CA SER A 318 6.68 5.88 -34.19
C SER A 318 5.34 5.29 -34.63
N ASN A 319 5.02 4.07 -34.17
CA ASN A 319 3.87 3.30 -34.64
C ASN A 319 2.78 3.11 -33.58
N THR A 320 3.06 3.38 -32.30
CA THR A 320 2.17 3.04 -31.20
C THR A 320 2.09 4.17 -30.19
N ALA A 321 0.92 4.34 -29.56
CA ALA A 321 0.75 5.23 -28.42
C ALA A 321 -0.05 4.58 -27.29
N ILE A 322 0.33 4.88 -26.06
CA ILE A 322 -0.36 4.46 -24.84
C ILE A 322 -1.08 5.68 -24.27
N LEU A 323 -2.38 5.56 -24.06
CA LEU A 323 -3.25 6.60 -23.52
C LEU A 323 -3.48 6.33 -22.03
N ILE A 324 -2.89 7.13 -21.14
CA ILE A 324 -2.82 6.84 -19.71
C ILE A 324 -3.82 7.70 -18.93
N GLU A 325 -4.60 7.02 -18.09
CA GLU A 325 -5.48 7.61 -17.09
C GLU A 325 -5.00 7.23 -15.68
N CYS A 326 -4.71 8.22 -14.84
CA CYS A 326 -4.23 8.07 -13.48
C CYS A 326 -5.37 8.11 -12.47
N LYS A 327 -5.35 7.21 -11.49
CA LYS A 327 -6.35 7.14 -10.42
C LYS A 327 -5.70 6.87 -9.07
N THR A 328 -5.92 7.76 -8.11
CA THR A 328 -5.49 7.60 -6.69
C THR A 328 -6.24 6.49 -5.94
N LYS A 329 -7.00 5.67 -6.65
CA LYS A 329 -7.89 4.68 -6.10
C LYS A 329 -7.10 3.52 -5.48
N LYS A 330 -7.54 3.09 -4.30
CA LYS A 330 -7.21 1.82 -3.65
C LYS A 330 -8.51 1.08 -3.35
N MET A 331 -8.45 -0.25 -3.30
CA MET A 331 -9.55 -1.04 -2.75
C MET A 331 -9.79 -0.65 -1.28
N VAL A 332 -11.04 -0.42 -0.92
CA VAL A 332 -11.42 -0.19 0.48
C VAL A 332 -11.23 -1.48 1.30
N TRP A 333 -11.03 -1.35 2.61
CA TRP A 333 -10.73 -2.49 3.50
C TRP A 333 -11.72 -3.65 3.32
N ASP A 334 -13.02 -3.37 3.38
CA ASP A 334 -14.06 -4.40 3.21
C ASP A 334 -14.04 -5.05 1.82
N ALA A 335 -13.67 -4.35 0.75
CA ALA A 335 -13.58 -4.93 -0.59
C ALA A 335 -12.36 -5.85 -0.72
N ARG A 336 -11.26 -5.48 -0.06
CA ARG A 336 -9.99 -6.22 -0.07
C ARG A 336 -10.02 -7.46 0.82
N TYR A 337 -10.67 -7.35 1.97
CA TYR A 337 -10.59 -8.32 3.06
C TYR A 337 -11.93 -8.94 3.43
N GLY A 338 -13.04 -8.31 3.07
CA GLY A 338 -14.38 -8.80 3.39
C GLY A 338 -14.86 -9.89 2.45
N TYR A 339 -15.72 -10.74 2.98
CA TYR A 339 -16.54 -11.65 2.18
C TYR A 339 -17.75 -11.00 1.51
N GLY A 340 -18.15 -9.81 1.97
CA GLY A 340 -19.29 -9.10 1.41
C GLY A 340 -19.05 -8.66 -0.04
N GLU A 341 -19.77 -9.30 -0.97
CA GLU A 341 -19.65 -9.03 -2.42
C GLU A 341 -19.98 -7.59 -2.79
N LYS A 342 -20.92 -6.95 -2.09
CA LYS A 342 -21.37 -5.58 -2.40
C LYS A 342 -20.21 -4.57 -2.46
N SER A 343 -19.28 -4.63 -1.51
CA SER A 343 -18.16 -3.70 -1.44
C SER A 343 -17.17 -3.94 -2.59
N LEU A 344 -16.90 -5.20 -2.90
CA LEU A 344 -16.06 -5.61 -4.02
C LEU A 344 -16.67 -5.22 -5.37
N ILE A 345 -17.95 -5.52 -5.60
CA ILE A 345 -18.68 -5.18 -6.82
C ILE A 345 -18.64 -3.68 -7.06
N SER A 346 -18.88 -2.86 -6.05
CA SER A 346 -18.78 -1.40 -6.17
C SER A 346 -17.36 -0.92 -6.56
N GLU A 347 -16.32 -1.64 -6.15
CA GLU A 347 -14.95 -1.32 -6.53
C GLU A 347 -14.64 -1.75 -7.97
N ILE A 348 -15.18 -2.89 -8.42
CA ILE A 348 -15.11 -3.36 -9.82
C ILE A 348 -15.84 -2.39 -10.75
N GLU A 349 -17.04 -1.97 -10.38
CA GLU A 349 -17.84 -0.98 -11.14
C GLU A 349 -17.06 0.33 -11.33
N LYS A 350 -16.36 0.80 -10.30
CA LYS A 350 -15.50 2.00 -10.39
C LYS A 350 -14.32 1.78 -11.32
N LEU A 351 -13.68 0.61 -11.25
CA LEU A 351 -12.57 0.29 -12.14
C LEU A 351 -13.03 0.27 -13.60
N ALA A 352 -14.19 -0.33 -13.88
CA ALA A 352 -14.76 -0.40 -15.22
C ALA A 352 -15.09 1.00 -15.75
N MET A 353 -15.59 1.88 -14.88
CA MET A 353 -15.82 3.28 -15.21
C MET A 353 -14.53 4.00 -15.64
N PHE A 354 -13.38 3.72 -15.01
CA PHE A 354 -12.10 4.33 -15.42
C PHE A 354 -11.65 3.85 -16.81
N VAL A 355 -11.83 2.56 -17.10
CA VAL A 355 -11.53 2.00 -18.43
C VAL A 355 -12.42 2.64 -19.49
N VAL A 356 -13.73 2.72 -19.25
CA VAL A 356 -14.68 3.36 -20.18
C VAL A 356 -14.40 4.85 -20.36
N GLN A 357 -14.01 5.55 -19.30
CA GLN A 357 -13.59 6.95 -19.39
C GLN A 357 -12.39 7.11 -20.34
N ASN A 358 -11.41 6.20 -20.26
CA ASN A 358 -10.25 6.24 -21.16
C ASN A 358 -10.64 5.88 -22.61
N TYR A 359 -11.56 4.92 -22.82
CA TYR A 359 -12.11 4.67 -24.17
C TYR A 359 -12.81 5.88 -24.77
N LYS A 360 -13.55 6.66 -23.98
CA LYS A 360 -14.16 7.92 -24.47
C LYS A 360 -13.10 8.89 -24.97
N ASN A 361 -12.01 9.03 -24.22
CA ASN A 361 -10.87 9.84 -24.63
C ASN A 361 -10.20 9.30 -25.91
N LEU A 362 -10.04 7.97 -26.03
CA LEU A 362 -9.51 7.31 -27.22
C LEU A 362 -10.36 7.61 -28.46
N VAL A 363 -11.69 7.53 -28.35
CA VAL A 363 -12.61 7.87 -29.46
C VAL A 363 -12.45 9.32 -29.89
N ASP A 364 -12.31 10.25 -28.94
CA ASP A 364 -12.05 11.65 -29.25
C ASP A 364 -10.69 11.86 -29.95
N VAL A 365 -9.67 11.08 -29.57
CA VAL A 365 -8.35 11.07 -30.23
C VAL A 365 -8.46 10.60 -31.67
N VAL A 366 -9.10 9.45 -31.91
CA VAL A 366 -9.29 8.87 -33.25
C VAL A 366 -10.15 9.79 -34.13
N SER A 367 -11.12 10.48 -33.54
CA SER A 367 -11.99 11.44 -34.23
C SER A 367 -11.30 12.78 -34.54
N GLY A 368 -10.07 12.99 -34.06
CA GLY A 368 -9.32 14.23 -34.26
C GLY A 368 -9.81 15.42 -33.44
N ASN A 369 -10.56 15.17 -32.36
CA ASN A 369 -11.09 16.21 -31.46
C ASN A 369 -10.02 16.79 -30.51
N THR A 370 -8.92 16.07 -30.32
CA THR A 370 -7.84 16.47 -29.41
C THR A 370 -6.74 17.26 -30.12
N SER A 371 -5.90 17.94 -29.34
CA SER A 371 -4.72 18.65 -29.83
C SER A 371 -3.66 17.68 -30.36
N TRP A 372 -3.49 16.53 -29.69
CA TRP A 372 -2.55 15.47 -30.10
C TRP A 372 -3.04 14.77 -31.38
N LYS A 373 -2.11 14.39 -32.24
CA LYS A 373 -2.40 13.82 -33.56
C LYS A 373 -2.19 12.32 -33.56
N TYR A 374 -3.30 11.61 -33.77
CA TYR A 374 -3.36 10.15 -33.84
C TYR A 374 -2.40 9.54 -34.87
N LEU A 375 -2.36 10.12 -36.08
CA LEU A 375 -1.51 9.69 -37.22
C LEU A 375 -1.58 8.19 -37.55
N GLY A 376 -2.67 7.50 -37.21
CA GLY A 376 -2.87 6.08 -37.56
C GLY A 376 -2.07 5.10 -36.70
N ARG A 377 -1.56 5.51 -35.54
CA ARG A 377 -0.82 4.62 -34.62
C ARG A 377 -1.68 3.50 -34.05
N HIS A 378 -1.08 2.46 -33.47
CA HIS A 378 -1.82 1.55 -32.60
C HIS A 378 -2.06 2.25 -31.25
N LEU A 379 -3.27 2.17 -30.69
CA LEU A 379 -3.60 2.79 -29.40
C LEU A 379 -3.85 1.74 -28.32
N TYR A 380 -3.30 1.98 -27.14
CA TYR A 380 -3.54 1.16 -25.96
C TYR A 380 -4.01 2.04 -24.79
N PRO A 381 -5.29 1.95 -24.39
CA PRO A 381 -5.75 2.62 -23.19
C PRO A 381 -5.20 1.92 -21.94
N MET A 382 -4.59 2.67 -21.04
CA MET A 382 -4.04 2.18 -19.78
C MET A 382 -4.59 2.98 -18.62
N VAL A 383 -5.03 2.30 -17.57
CA VAL A 383 -5.40 2.89 -16.28
C VAL A 383 -4.32 2.55 -15.26
N VAL A 384 -3.70 3.58 -14.68
CA VAL A 384 -2.70 3.46 -13.62
C VAL A 384 -3.35 3.80 -12.29
N THR A 385 -3.34 2.86 -11.35
CA THR A 385 -3.96 3.01 -10.02
C THR A 385 -2.90 3.12 -8.92
N LEU A 386 -3.15 3.91 -7.88
CA LEU A 386 -2.20 4.04 -6.77
C LEU A 386 -2.06 2.76 -5.93
N GLY A 387 -3.14 1.97 -5.80
CA GLY A 387 -3.11 0.70 -5.08
C GLY A 387 -3.48 -0.47 -5.97
N ASP A 388 -3.05 -1.65 -5.56
CA ASP A 388 -3.29 -2.89 -6.30
C ASP A 388 -4.76 -3.32 -6.27
N PHE A 389 -5.29 -3.64 -7.44
CA PHE A 389 -6.59 -4.23 -7.70
C PHE A 389 -6.39 -5.69 -8.10
N LEU A 390 -6.01 -6.51 -7.13
CA LEU A 390 -5.71 -7.94 -7.32
C LEU A 390 -6.95 -8.70 -7.79
N MET A 391 -7.12 -8.82 -9.10
CA MET A 391 -8.14 -9.64 -9.73
C MET A 391 -7.56 -11.03 -10.00
N MET A 392 -7.55 -11.88 -8.98
CA MET A 392 -7.12 -13.29 -9.11
C MET A 392 -8.28 -14.27 -9.23
N ASP A 393 -9.51 -13.81 -9.02
CA ASP A 393 -10.72 -14.64 -9.06
C ASP A 393 -11.34 -14.57 -10.47
N PRO A 394 -11.41 -15.70 -11.22
CA PRO A 394 -11.99 -15.73 -12.57
C PRO A 394 -13.43 -15.20 -12.64
N VAL A 395 -14.22 -15.38 -11.58
CA VAL A 395 -15.60 -14.87 -11.53
C VAL A 395 -15.59 -13.34 -11.45
N ILE A 396 -14.66 -12.78 -10.69
CA ILE A 396 -14.48 -11.33 -10.57
C ILE A 396 -13.94 -10.72 -11.86
N ILE A 397 -13.01 -11.41 -12.51
CA ILE A 397 -12.50 -11.03 -13.84
C ILE A 397 -13.64 -11.00 -14.85
N ALA A 398 -14.42 -12.07 -14.96
CA ALA A 398 -15.55 -12.14 -15.89
C ALA A 398 -16.60 -11.06 -15.59
N ARG A 399 -16.83 -10.77 -14.31
CA ARG A 399 -17.71 -9.68 -13.89
C ARG A 399 -17.17 -8.33 -14.33
N PHE A 400 -15.88 -8.07 -14.14
CA PHE A 400 -15.24 -6.83 -14.56
C PHE A 400 -15.39 -6.60 -16.06
N GLU A 401 -15.14 -7.62 -16.88
CA GLU A 401 -15.38 -7.57 -18.35
C GLU A 401 -16.84 -7.24 -18.69
N THR A 402 -17.79 -7.89 -18.01
CA THR A 402 -19.22 -7.63 -18.18
C THR A 402 -19.56 -6.18 -17.83
N GLU A 403 -19.05 -5.66 -16.71
CA GLU A 403 -19.28 -4.28 -16.27
C GLU A 403 -18.71 -3.25 -17.25
N ILE A 404 -17.60 -3.54 -17.94
CA ILE A 404 -17.09 -2.67 -18.99
C ILE A 404 -18.05 -2.67 -20.18
N LEU A 405 -18.48 -3.85 -20.66
CA LEU A 405 -19.41 -3.96 -21.79
C LEU A 405 -20.74 -3.25 -21.53
N ASP A 406 -21.31 -3.43 -20.33
CA ASP A 406 -22.56 -2.78 -19.93
C ASP A 406 -22.39 -1.24 -19.94
N LYS A 407 -21.26 -0.74 -19.44
CA LYS A 407 -20.97 0.70 -19.42
C LYS A 407 -20.68 1.27 -20.81
N LEU A 408 -20.01 0.51 -21.69
CA LEU A 408 -19.83 0.90 -23.09
C LEU A 408 -21.18 1.07 -23.78
N ALA A 409 -22.11 0.12 -23.58
CA ALA A 409 -23.46 0.19 -24.14
C ALA A 409 -24.24 1.41 -23.62
N ILE A 410 -24.13 1.74 -22.32
CA ILE A 410 -24.74 2.94 -21.72
C ILE A 410 -24.19 4.22 -22.35
N GLU A 411 -22.88 4.28 -22.60
CA GLU A 411 -22.20 5.44 -23.21
C GLU A 411 -22.32 5.46 -24.75
N GLY A 412 -23.01 4.48 -25.36
CA GLY A 412 -23.19 4.38 -26.80
C GLY A 412 -21.91 4.05 -27.58
N LEU A 413 -20.92 3.44 -26.93
CA LEU A 413 -19.67 3.02 -27.53
C LEU A 413 -19.76 1.57 -28.07
N PRO A 414 -19.16 1.27 -29.23
CA PRO A 414 -19.20 -0.08 -29.80
C PRO A 414 -18.42 -1.07 -28.92
N PRO A 415 -18.97 -2.27 -28.62
CA PRO A 415 -18.29 -3.26 -27.79
C PRO A 415 -16.99 -3.77 -28.43
N GLU A 416 -16.87 -3.73 -29.76
CA GLU A 416 -15.69 -4.16 -30.51
C GLU A 416 -14.44 -3.33 -30.16
N ILE A 417 -14.63 -2.13 -29.59
CA ILE A 417 -13.53 -1.23 -29.17
C ILE A 417 -12.53 -1.92 -28.25
N GLN A 418 -12.98 -2.87 -27.42
CA GLN A 418 -12.08 -3.61 -26.53
C GLN A 418 -11.16 -4.57 -27.28
N SER A 419 -11.66 -5.16 -28.36
CA SER A 419 -10.88 -6.07 -29.20
C SER A 419 -9.94 -5.32 -30.14
N GLU A 420 -10.37 -4.14 -30.61
CA GLU A 420 -9.58 -3.27 -31.49
C GLU A 420 -8.47 -2.53 -30.70
N TYR A 421 -8.80 -2.06 -29.49
CA TYR A 421 -7.90 -1.29 -28.61
C TYR A 421 -7.82 -1.92 -27.22
N PRO A 422 -7.06 -3.02 -27.04
CA PRO A 422 -6.98 -3.71 -25.76
C PRO A 422 -6.50 -2.81 -24.62
N TYR A 423 -7.27 -2.79 -23.53
CA TYR A 423 -6.96 -1.97 -22.36
C TYR A 423 -5.99 -2.66 -21.38
N LEU A 424 -5.40 -1.87 -20.49
CA LEU A 424 -4.58 -2.33 -19.38
C LEU A 424 -5.01 -1.64 -18.09
N VAL A 425 -5.08 -2.40 -17.01
CA VAL A 425 -5.14 -1.85 -15.66
C VAL A 425 -3.91 -2.31 -14.90
N VAL A 426 -3.16 -1.34 -14.36
CA VAL A 426 -1.93 -1.60 -13.59
C VAL A 426 -1.94 -0.81 -12.29
N SER A 427 -1.35 -1.37 -11.23
CA SER A 427 -1.01 -0.57 -10.06
C SER A 427 0.30 0.17 -10.27
N ILE A 428 0.55 1.23 -9.50
CA ILE A 428 1.78 2.02 -9.61
C ILE A 428 3.04 1.17 -9.38
N ASP A 429 2.96 0.17 -8.52
CA ASP A 429 4.05 -0.79 -8.28
C ASP A 429 4.38 -1.62 -9.53
N GLU A 430 3.37 -1.95 -10.34
CA GLU A 430 3.56 -2.69 -11.59
C GLU A 430 4.00 -1.76 -12.72
N TYR A 431 3.40 -0.57 -12.77
CA TYR A 431 3.69 0.46 -13.77
C TYR A 431 5.17 0.86 -13.77
N GLU A 432 5.76 1.09 -12.61
CA GLU A 432 7.18 1.45 -12.47
C GLU A 432 8.14 0.41 -13.05
N LYS A 433 7.76 -0.88 -13.06
CA LYS A 433 8.53 -1.94 -13.73
C LYS A 433 8.18 -2.04 -15.21
N LEU A 434 6.90 -1.94 -15.53
CA LEU A 434 6.39 -1.99 -16.90
C LEU A 434 7.08 -0.95 -17.78
N ILE A 435 7.20 0.30 -17.31
CA ILE A 435 7.82 1.38 -18.08
C ILE A 435 9.27 1.06 -18.46
N GLN A 436 10.06 0.51 -17.54
CA GLN A 436 11.44 0.11 -17.81
C GLN A 436 11.51 -1.02 -18.84
N VAL A 437 10.60 -1.99 -18.75
CA VAL A 437 10.53 -3.07 -19.75
C VAL A 437 10.12 -2.51 -21.11
N LEU A 438 9.12 -1.62 -21.18
CA LEU A 438 8.67 -1.00 -22.42
C LEU A 438 9.77 -0.15 -23.08
N ASP A 439 10.61 0.51 -22.29
CA ASP A 439 11.76 1.26 -22.81
C ASP A 439 12.83 0.34 -23.43
N ILE A 440 12.98 -0.89 -22.92
CA ILE A 440 13.95 -1.86 -23.44
C ILE A 440 13.41 -2.61 -24.67
N VAL A 441 12.20 -3.17 -24.58
CA VAL A 441 11.66 -4.11 -25.58
C VAL A 441 10.77 -3.41 -26.62
N GLY A 442 10.31 -2.21 -26.31
CA GLY A 442 9.39 -1.45 -27.14
C GLY A 442 7.93 -1.89 -27.03
N PHE A 443 7.04 -1.00 -27.49
CA PHE A 443 5.59 -1.17 -27.34
C PHE A 443 5.05 -2.36 -28.16
N ASP A 444 5.46 -2.49 -29.42
CA ASP A 444 4.88 -3.49 -30.33
C ASP A 444 5.21 -4.90 -29.87
N GLU A 445 6.47 -5.18 -29.51
CA GLU A 445 6.87 -6.48 -28.97
C GLU A 445 6.10 -6.82 -27.70
N PHE A 446 5.98 -5.86 -26.78
CA PHE A 446 5.24 -6.05 -25.54
C PHE A 446 3.78 -6.40 -25.80
N PHE A 447 3.08 -5.58 -26.58
CA PHE A 447 1.64 -5.75 -26.79
C PHE A 447 1.30 -6.96 -27.64
N ASP A 448 2.15 -7.35 -28.59
CA ASP A 448 1.95 -8.58 -29.37
C ASP A 448 1.99 -9.82 -28.46
N LYS A 449 2.98 -9.89 -27.56
CA LYS A 449 3.06 -10.99 -26.58
C LYS A 449 1.95 -10.89 -25.52
N PHE A 450 1.59 -9.69 -25.09
CA PHE A 450 0.55 -9.49 -24.06
C PHE A 450 -0.83 -9.92 -24.55
N LYS A 451 -1.22 -9.56 -25.78
CA LYS A 451 -2.49 -9.98 -26.41
C LYS A 451 -2.60 -11.50 -26.58
N ALA A 452 -1.47 -12.17 -26.79
CA ALA A 452 -1.42 -13.62 -26.92
C ALA A 452 -1.49 -14.36 -25.58
N SER A 453 -1.27 -13.66 -24.46
CA SER A 453 -1.29 -14.25 -23.12
C SER A 453 -2.70 -14.45 -22.56
N GLU A 454 -2.82 -15.31 -21.54
CA GLU A 454 -4.05 -15.46 -20.75
C GLU A 454 -4.31 -14.29 -19.79
N ASN A 455 -3.33 -13.38 -19.61
CA ASN A 455 -3.37 -12.27 -18.66
C ASN A 455 -3.94 -10.97 -19.29
N ARG A 456 -4.86 -11.08 -20.27
CA ARG A 456 -5.33 -9.93 -21.07
C ARG A 456 -5.93 -8.83 -20.19
N GLY A 457 -5.25 -7.70 -20.06
CA GLY A 457 -5.76 -6.50 -19.37
C GLY A 457 -5.52 -6.42 -17.86
N TRP A 458 -5.02 -7.47 -17.20
CA TRP A 458 -4.73 -7.51 -15.76
C TRP A 458 -3.51 -8.39 -15.43
N ALA A 459 -3.07 -8.42 -14.16
CA ALA A 459 -1.95 -9.23 -13.67
C ALA A 459 -0.62 -9.04 -14.45
N VAL A 460 -0.32 -7.79 -14.81
CA VAL A 460 0.86 -7.43 -15.62
C VAL A 460 2.15 -7.91 -14.97
N THR A 461 2.27 -7.86 -13.64
CA THR A 461 3.45 -8.41 -12.95
C THR A 461 3.70 -9.88 -13.26
N LYS A 462 2.65 -10.71 -13.27
CA LYS A 462 2.77 -12.14 -13.58
C LYS A 462 3.26 -12.31 -15.01
N PHE A 463 2.63 -11.62 -15.96
CA PHE A 463 3.03 -11.64 -17.36
C PHE A 463 4.49 -11.21 -17.56
N LEU A 464 4.90 -10.10 -16.93
CA LEU A 464 6.27 -9.64 -16.99
C LEU A 464 7.23 -10.73 -16.49
N HIS A 465 6.98 -11.34 -15.33
CA HIS A 465 7.86 -12.38 -14.80
C HIS A 465 7.93 -13.64 -15.67
N GLU A 466 6.84 -13.99 -16.37
CA GLU A 466 6.79 -15.16 -17.25
C GLU A 466 7.51 -14.92 -18.58
N VAL A 467 7.39 -13.72 -19.15
CA VAL A 467 7.83 -13.42 -20.52
C VAL A 467 9.14 -12.61 -20.56
N TYR A 468 9.36 -11.75 -19.57
CA TYR A 468 10.43 -10.74 -19.51
C TYR A 468 11.24 -10.84 -18.21
N SER A 469 11.48 -12.06 -17.75
CA SER A 469 12.20 -12.31 -16.49
C SER A 469 13.60 -11.70 -16.47
N ALA A 470 14.31 -11.69 -17.62
CA ALA A 470 15.66 -11.14 -17.73
C ALA A 470 15.66 -9.61 -17.61
N GLU A 471 14.70 -8.94 -18.27
CA GLU A 471 14.53 -7.50 -18.25
C GLU A 471 14.13 -7.01 -16.85
N ILE A 472 13.23 -7.74 -16.17
CA ILE A 472 12.86 -7.41 -14.78
C ILE A 472 14.05 -7.47 -13.84
N LEU A 473 14.94 -8.46 -13.99
CA LEU A 473 16.12 -8.58 -13.14
C LEU A 473 17.07 -7.38 -13.29
N ASN A 474 17.02 -6.70 -14.44
CA ASN A 474 17.82 -5.51 -14.72
C ASN A 474 17.09 -4.18 -14.41
N CYS A 475 15.80 -4.22 -14.07
CA CYS A 475 15.07 -3.02 -13.70
C CYS A 475 15.69 -2.37 -12.45
N SER A 476 15.90 -1.06 -12.53
CA SER A 476 16.31 -0.23 -11.41
C SER A 476 15.20 -0.19 -10.35
N ASN A 477 15.58 -0.44 -9.10
CA ASN A 477 14.74 -0.22 -7.92
C ASN A 477 15.20 1.01 -7.12
N ASP A 478 16.25 1.70 -7.57
CA ASP A 478 16.94 2.78 -6.86
C ASP A 478 16.65 4.17 -7.46
N TYR A 479 15.80 4.29 -8.48
CA TYR A 479 15.53 5.55 -9.17
C TYR A 479 14.93 6.64 -8.26
N LEU A 480 14.24 6.29 -7.17
CA LEU A 480 13.75 7.26 -6.17
C LEU A 480 14.73 7.53 -5.02
N ARG A 481 15.96 7.01 -5.10
CA ARG A 481 16.94 7.16 -4.02
C ARG A 481 17.29 8.63 -3.76
N GLN A 482 17.29 9.47 -4.79
CA GLN A 482 17.60 10.89 -4.65
C GLN A 482 16.57 11.62 -3.78
N ASP A 483 15.27 11.31 -3.90
CA ASP A 483 14.23 11.90 -3.04
C ASP A 483 14.51 11.69 -1.56
N LEU A 484 15.02 10.51 -1.20
CA LEU A 484 15.42 10.21 0.18
C LEU A 484 16.71 10.90 0.61
N LEU A 485 17.64 11.14 -0.32
CA LEU A 485 18.85 11.93 -0.04
C LEU A 485 18.51 13.41 0.15
N ASP A 486 17.50 13.91 -0.55
CA ASP A 486 17.03 15.30 -0.45
C ASP A 486 16.37 15.61 0.90
N LEU A 487 15.95 14.57 1.66
CA LEU A 487 15.59 14.73 3.07
C LEU A 487 16.78 15.19 3.94
N LYS A 488 18.03 14.93 3.52
CA LYS A 488 19.25 15.26 4.27
C LYS A 488 19.86 16.60 3.89
N THR A 489 19.71 17.07 2.64
CA THR A 489 20.46 18.21 2.08
C THR A 489 19.87 19.59 2.39
N ASP A 490 18.57 19.70 2.68
CA ASP A 490 17.97 20.97 3.13
C ASP A 490 18.45 21.42 4.52
N GLN A 491 19.24 20.60 5.22
CA GLN A 491 19.80 20.91 6.53
C GLN A 491 21.07 21.78 6.48
N ILE A 492 21.62 22.07 5.29
CA ILE A 492 22.92 22.78 5.17
C ILE A 492 22.77 24.29 4.84
N PHE A 493 21.58 24.81 4.51
CA PHE A 493 21.41 26.21 4.07
C PHE A 493 20.71 27.15 5.08
N TYR A 494 21.03 27.03 6.37
CA TYR A 494 20.63 28.04 7.37
C TYR A 494 21.79 28.67 8.14
N GLU A 495 22.98 28.77 7.54
CA GLU A 495 24.04 29.67 8.03
C GLU A 495 24.86 30.26 6.87
N LYS A 496 24.41 31.39 6.33
CA LYS A 496 25.19 32.53 5.83
C LYS A 496 24.31 33.38 4.93
N ASP A 497 23.73 34.42 5.52
CA ASP A 497 23.67 35.77 4.95
C ASP A 497 22.75 36.63 5.82
N ILE A 498 23.28 37.06 6.97
CA ILE A 498 22.82 38.27 7.63
C ILE A 498 24.07 39.15 7.79
N PRO A 499 24.21 40.24 7.00
CA PRO A 499 25.26 41.20 7.22
C PRO A 499 24.98 41.93 8.54
N ILE A 500 25.95 41.87 9.44
CA ILE A 500 25.97 42.67 10.66
C ILE A 500 26.27 44.12 10.25
N ASN A 501 25.36 45.03 10.59
CA ASN A 501 25.68 46.43 10.85
C ASN A 501 25.60 46.67 12.37
#